data_AF-A0A2N6A781-F1
#
_entry.id   AF-A0A2N6A781-F1
#
_cell.length_a   1.000
_cell.length_b   1.000
_cell.length_c   1.000
_cell.angle_alpha   90.00
_cell.angle_beta   90.00
_cell.angle_gamma   90.00
#
_symmetry.space_group_name_H-M   'P 1'
#
loop_
_entity.id
_entity.type
_entity.pdbx_description
1 polymer ?
#
loop_
_entity_poly.entity_id
_entity_poly.type
_entity_poly.pdbx_seq_one_letter_code
_entity_poly.pdbx_strand_id
1 'polypeptide(L)'
;MKYIKETSWNEIFQNWAKRESNNPAWIRCATEIKGWPNWESWRGYTANLFNAKNRKWSLYKFENPKEEILNMLIGPYTGWQSKVKNKNNTTFKELLDIPEQFNELSHHEGVINILNGLPFNTEMIGIKRKDSEKIILIEGHHRAVAITLAKLQKKPIEYSKTRITIALTDIDIDEIEILDKMLEQGSTNPNV
;
A
#
# COMPACT_ATOMS: atom_id res chain seq x y z
N MET A 1 16.56 2.24 -2.62
CA MET A 1 15.69 3.36 -3.02
C MET A 1 16.51 4.61 -3.29
N LYS A 2 16.21 5.30 -4.38
CA LYS A 2 16.84 6.58 -4.78
C LYS A 2 15.83 7.72 -4.71
N TYR A 3 16.19 8.81 -4.03
CA TYR A 3 15.40 10.04 -4.01
C TYR A 3 15.23 10.63 -5.42
N ILE A 4 14.02 11.10 -5.74
CA ILE A 4 13.72 11.78 -7.01
C ILE A 4 13.49 13.28 -6.76
N LYS A 5 12.48 13.61 -5.95
CA LYS A 5 12.04 15.00 -5.71
C LYS A 5 11.16 15.09 -4.47
N GLU A 6 11.02 16.29 -3.93
CA GLU A 6 9.94 16.63 -3.01
C GLU A 6 8.60 16.59 -3.77
N THR A 7 7.52 16.30 -3.04
CA THR A 7 6.16 16.30 -3.58
C THR A 7 5.18 16.75 -2.50
N SER A 8 3.90 16.88 -2.86
CA SER A 8 2.83 17.22 -1.92
C SER A 8 1.76 16.14 -1.92
N TRP A 9 0.99 16.07 -0.83
CA TRP A 9 -0.16 15.18 -0.78
C TRP A 9 -1.15 15.42 -1.93
N ASN A 10 -1.36 16.68 -2.33
CA ASN A 10 -2.26 17.00 -3.44
C ASN A 10 -1.78 16.39 -4.77
N GLU A 11 -0.48 16.46 -5.07
CA GLU A 11 0.08 15.84 -6.28
C GLU A 11 -0.05 14.31 -6.22
N ILE A 12 0.26 13.71 -5.07
CA ILE A 12 0.12 12.26 -4.83
C ILE A 12 -1.33 11.83 -5.04
N PHE A 13 -2.29 12.53 -4.41
CA PHE A 13 -3.71 12.19 -4.47
C PHE A 13 -4.28 12.33 -5.88
N GLN A 14 -3.90 13.38 -6.61
CA GLN A 14 -4.30 13.55 -8.02
C GLN A 14 -3.75 12.44 -8.91
N ASN A 15 -2.49 12.04 -8.71
CA ASN A 15 -1.90 10.94 -9.48
C ASN A 15 -2.53 9.59 -9.12
N TRP A 16 -2.91 9.39 -7.86
CA TRP A 16 -3.67 8.23 -7.42
C TRP A 16 -5.06 8.18 -8.05
N ALA A 17 -5.79 9.29 -8.02
CA ALA A 17 -7.11 9.42 -8.62
C ALA A 17 -7.09 9.07 -10.12
N LYS A 18 -6.14 9.60 -10.89
CA LYS A 18 -5.97 9.27 -12.33
C LYS A 18 -5.89 7.77 -12.61
N ARG A 19 -5.40 6.96 -11.66
CA ARG A 19 -5.25 5.50 -11.81
C ARG A 19 -6.48 4.73 -11.33
N GLU A 20 -7.15 5.20 -10.28
CA GLU A 20 -8.21 4.43 -9.61
C GLU A 20 -9.62 5.00 -9.72
N SER A 21 -9.80 6.32 -9.79
CA SER A 21 -11.11 6.95 -9.60
C SER A 21 -12.15 6.55 -10.66
N ASN A 22 -11.68 6.15 -11.84
CA ASN A 22 -12.53 5.70 -12.95
C ASN A 22 -12.61 4.17 -13.06
N ASN A 23 -11.97 3.41 -12.16
CA ASN A 23 -12.03 1.96 -12.17
C ASN A 23 -13.33 1.49 -11.51
N PRO A 24 -14.22 0.76 -12.23
CA PRO A 24 -15.51 0.34 -11.70
C PRO A 24 -15.40 -0.48 -10.41
N ALA A 25 -14.37 -1.30 -10.25
CA ALA A 25 -14.18 -2.10 -9.04
C ALA A 25 -13.90 -1.23 -7.80
N TRP A 26 -13.13 -0.16 -7.97
CA TRP A 26 -12.82 0.77 -6.88
C TRP A 26 -13.99 1.70 -6.55
N ILE A 27 -14.76 2.12 -7.57
CA ILE A 27 -16.01 2.85 -7.38
C ILE A 27 -16.98 1.98 -6.57
N ARG A 28 -17.22 0.73 -7.02
CA ARG A 28 -18.10 -0.23 -6.32
C ARG A 28 -17.65 -0.47 -4.89
N CYS A 29 -16.35 -0.64 -4.67
CA CYS A 29 -15.81 -0.81 -3.33
C CYS A 29 -16.09 0.41 -2.44
N ALA A 30 -15.90 1.63 -2.97
CA ALA A 30 -16.20 2.85 -2.24
C ALA A 30 -17.69 2.94 -1.86
N THR A 31 -18.59 2.71 -2.83
CA THR A 31 -20.02 2.99 -2.69
C THR A 31 -20.80 1.86 -2.03
N GLU A 32 -20.62 0.63 -2.48
CA GLU A 32 -21.45 -0.50 -2.05
C GLU A 32 -20.85 -1.25 -0.85
N ILE A 33 -19.52 -1.31 -0.75
CA ILE A 33 -18.84 -2.07 0.31
C ILE A 33 -18.47 -1.18 1.49
N LYS A 34 -17.96 0.03 1.21
CA LYS A 34 -17.48 0.97 2.22
C LYS A 34 -18.49 2.05 2.59
N GLY A 35 -19.58 2.19 1.85
CA GLY A 35 -20.67 3.12 2.15
C GLY A 35 -20.34 4.60 1.91
N TRP A 36 -19.29 4.92 1.16
CA TRP A 36 -18.94 6.30 0.80
C TRP A 36 -19.67 6.74 -0.46
N PRO A 37 -19.99 8.04 -0.62
CA PRO A 37 -20.67 8.52 -1.83
C PRO A 37 -19.83 8.38 -3.10
N ASN A 38 -18.50 8.33 -2.98
CA ASN A 38 -17.58 8.16 -4.10
C ASN A 38 -16.17 7.75 -3.62
N TRP A 39 -15.31 7.39 -4.57
CA TRP A 39 -13.91 7.02 -4.33
C TRP A 39 -13.12 8.12 -3.62
N GLU A 40 -13.31 9.39 -4.00
CA GLU A 40 -12.55 10.52 -3.44
C GLU A 40 -12.84 10.71 -1.95
N SER A 41 -14.11 10.58 -1.55
CA SER A 41 -14.52 10.69 -0.15
C SER A 41 -13.93 9.57 0.69
N TRP A 42 -13.95 8.34 0.17
CA TRP A 42 -13.34 7.19 0.84
C TRP A 42 -11.82 7.35 1.02
N ARG A 43 -11.10 7.63 -0.08
CA ARG A 43 -9.63 7.78 -0.01
C ARG A 43 -9.22 9.02 0.75
N GLY A 44 -9.98 10.12 0.64
CA GLY A 44 -9.78 11.35 1.40
C GLY A 44 -9.93 11.12 2.90
N TYR A 45 -10.98 10.42 3.33
CA TYR A 45 -11.13 10.01 4.73
C TYR A 45 -9.95 9.18 5.21
N THR A 46 -9.58 8.14 4.44
CA THR A 46 -8.46 7.26 4.77
C THR A 46 -7.15 8.04 4.93
N ALA A 47 -6.90 9.02 4.06
CA ALA A 47 -5.73 9.89 4.12
C ALA A 47 -5.72 10.83 5.33
N ASN A 48 -6.91 11.27 5.76
CA ASN A 48 -7.05 12.14 6.93
C ASN A 48 -6.73 11.42 8.25
N LEU A 49 -6.92 10.09 8.33
CA LEU A 49 -6.59 9.31 9.54
C LEU A 49 -5.13 9.45 9.97
N PHE A 50 -4.23 9.71 9.02
CA PHE A 50 -2.82 9.97 9.29
C PHE A 50 -2.37 11.39 8.94
N ASN A 51 -3.32 12.31 8.79
CA ASN A 51 -3.05 13.73 8.51
C ASN A 51 -2.19 13.97 7.25
N ALA A 52 -2.43 13.19 6.19
CA ALA A 52 -1.58 13.15 4.99
C ALA A 52 -1.29 14.54 4.39
N LYS A 53 -2.29 15.43 4.39
CA LYS A 53 -2.19 16.78 3.81
C LYS A 53 -1.12 17.66 4.48
N ASN A 54 -0.88 17.49 5.77
CA ASN A 54 0.02 18.33 6.55
C ASN A 54 1.42 17.72 6.72
N ARG A 55 1.67 16.59 6.07
CA ARG A 55 2.96 15.89 6.12
C ARG A 55 3.90 16.35 4.99
N LYS A 56 5.22 16.22 5.24
CA LYS A 56 6.25 16.45 4.22
C LYS A 56 6.43 15.18 3.40
N TRP A 57 6.27 15.30 2.08
CA TRP A 57 6.34 14.15 1.18
C TRP A 57 7.53 14.24 0.26
N SER A 58 8.09 13.08 -0.07
CA SER A 58 9.15 12.91 -1.06
C SER A 58 8.89 11.68 -1.90
N LEU A 59 9.26 11.75 -3.18
CA LEU A 59 9.10 10.65 -4.13
C LEU A 59 10.43 9.94 -4.32
N TYR A 60 10.40 8.62 -4.22
CA TYR A 60 11.57 7.75 -4.37
C TYR A 60 11.34 6.74 -5.49
N LYS A 61 12.42 6.32 -6.14
CA LYS A 61 12.45 5.17 -7.06
C LYS A 61 13.00 3.96 -6.30
N PHE A 62 12.33 2.82 -6.42
CA PHE A 62 12.91 1.54 -5.97
C PHE A 62 14.09 1.17 -6.88
N GLU A 63 15.21 0.75 -6.29
CA GLU A 63 16.38 0.31 -7.04
C GLU A 63 16.34 -1.20 -7.27
N ASN A 64 15.91 -1.93 -6.24
CA ASN A 64 15.62 -3.34 -6.26
C ASN A 64 14.22 -3.60 -5.68
N PRO A 65 13.15 -3.42 -6.48
CA PRO A 65 11.78 -3.61 -6.02
C PRO A 65 11.53 -4.99 -5.40
N LYS A 66 12.20 -6.04 -5.91
CA LYS A 66 12.07 -7.42 -5.43
C LYS A 66 12.71 -7.67 -4.09
N GLU A 67 13.54 -6.76 -3.56
CA GLU A 67 14.14 -6.86 -2.23
C GLU A 67 13.55 -5.81 -1.28
N GLU A 68 13.30 -4.61 -1.78
CA GLU A 68 12.82 -3.49 -0.98
C GLU A 68 11.35 -3.67 -0.58
N ILE A 69 10.48 -4.15 -1.49
CA ILE A 69 9.03 -4.18 -1.25
C ILE A 69 8.61 -5.31 -0.31
N LEU A 70 9.25 -6.48 -0.37
CA LEU A 70 8.87 -7.60 0.50
C LEU A 70 9.11 -7.32 1.99
N ASN A 71 10.05 -6.43 2.29
CA ASN A 71 10.45 -6.04 3.63
C ASN A 71 9.61 -4.86 4.16
N MET A 72 8.70 -4.32 3.34
CA MET A 72 7.73 -3.33 3.78
C MET A 72 6.67 -3.98 4.67
N LEU A 73 6.21 -3.22 5.65
CA LEU A 73 5.10 -3.57 6.52
C LEU A 73 3.77 -3.45 5.77
N ILE A 74 2.88 -4.39 6.04
CA ILE A 74 1.50 -4.33 5.58
C ILE A 74 0.82 -3.13 6.25
N GLY A 75 0.04 -2.39 5.47
CA GLY A 75 -0.69 -1.20 5.97
C GLY A 75 -1.72 -1.50 7.06
N PRO A 76 -2.11 -0.49 7.85
CA PRO A 76 -3.02 -0.60 8.99
C PRO A 76 -4.49 -0.69 8.55
N TYR A 77 -4.82 -1.69 7.73
CA TYR A 77 -6.17 -1.91 7.21
C TYR A 77 -6.71 -3.24 7.69
N THR A 78 -7.92 -3.25 8.23
CA THR A 78 -8.56 -4.45 8.81
C THR A 78 -8.54 -5.65 7.87
N GLY A 79 -8.82 -5.47 6.58
CA GLY A 79 -8.83 -6.57 5.59
C GLY A 79 -7.46 -7.22 5.36
N TRP A 80 -6.37 -6.47 5.54
CA TRP A 80 -5.01 -7.00 5.42
C TRP A 80 -4.48 -7.50 6.76
N GLN A 81 -4.71 -6.72 7.82
CA GLN A 81 -4.23 -7.01 9.15
C GLN A 81 -4.97 -8.22 9.75
N SER A 82 -6.23 -8.50 9.41
CA SER A 82 -6.97 -9.69 9.86
C SER A 82 -6.27 -11.01 9.55
N LYS A 83 -5.40 -11.02 8.53
CA LYS A 83 -4.63 -12.18 8.05
C LYS A 83 -3.44 -12.54 8.93
N VAL A 84 -3.07 -11.68 9.87
CA VAL A 84 -1.85 -11.81 10.68
C VAL A 84 -2.11 -11.59 12.17
N LYS A 85 -1.28 -12.20 13.02
CA LYS A 85 -1.34 -11.99 14.47
C LYS A 85 -0.58 -10.73 14.91
N ASN A 86 0.60 -10.50 14.34
CA ASN A 86 1.48 -9.39 14.70
C ASN A 86 1.09 -8.08 13.96
N LYS A 87 -0.01 -7.48 14.40
CA LYS A 87 -0.60 -6.30 13.75
C LYS A 87 0.42 -5.16 13.62
N ASN A 88 0.34 -4.42 12.51
CA ASN A 88 1.19 -3.26 12.20
C ASN A 88 2.71 -3.53 12.14
N ASN A 89 3.13 -4.79 12.27
CA ASN A 89 4.53 -5.20 12.33
C ASN A 89 4.88 -6.37 11.40
N THR A 90 3.89 -6.99 10.75
CA THR A 90 4.12 -8.02 9.72
C THR A 90 4.46 -7.40 8.36
N THR A 91 5.52 -7.92 7.75
CA THR A 91 5.96 -7.60 6.37
C THR A 91 5.21 -8.41 5.31
N PHE A 92 5.31 -8.01 4.03
CA PHE A 92 4.76 -8.82 2.94
C PHE A 92 5.43 -10.18 2.79
N LYS A 93 6.74 -10.28 3.11
CA LYS A 93 7.44 -11.57 3.17
C LYS A 93 6.83 -12.45 4.26
N GLU A 94 6.74 -11.95 5.49
CA GLU A 94 6.19 -12.72 6.61
C GLU A 94 4.73 -13.09 6.40
N LEU A 95 3.93 -12.24 5.75
CA LEU A 95 2.56 -12.58 5.33
C LEU A 95 2.53 -13.83 4.45
N LEU A 96 3.41 -13.89 3.45
CA LEU A 96 3.47 -14.98 2.49
C LEU A 96 4.29 -16.19 2.97
N ASP A 97 4.99 -16.06 4.09
CA ASP A 97 5.57 -17.20 4.81
C ASP A 97 4.47 -18.01 5.56
N ILE A 98 3.26 -17.44 5.74
CA ILE A 98 2.10 -18.15 6.30
C ILE A 98 1.43 -19.01 5.20
N PRO A 99 1.40 -20.35 5.33
CA PRO A 99 0.92 -21.23 4.26
C PRO A 99 -0.50 -20.93 3.77
N GLU A 100 -1.42 -20.62 4.69
CA GLU A 100 -2.81 -20.32 4.36
C GLU A 100 -2.90 -19.03 3.53
N GLN A 101 -2.14 -18.00 3.89
CA GLN A 101 -2.13 -16.71 3.19
C GLN A 101 -1.39 -16.80 1.85
N PHE A 102 -0.32 -17.58 1.78
CA PHE A 102 0.34 -17.90 0.51
C PHE A 102 -0.65 -18.57 -0.45
N ASN A 103 -1.39 -19.57 0.03
CA ASN A 103 -2.37 -20.27 -0.80
C ASN A 103 -3.51 -19.33 -1.22
N GLU A 104 -4.10 -18.56 -0.30
CA GLU A 104 -5.19 -17.64 -0.63
C GLU A 104 -4.75 -16.56 -1.65
N LEU A 105 -3.63 -15.89 -1.38
CA LEU A 105 -3.17 -14.77 -2.20
C LEU A 105 -2.56 -15.20 -3.54
N SER A 106 -2.08 -16.44 -3.65
CA SER A 106 -1.64 -17.01 -4.93
C SER A 106 -2.79 -17.43 -5.85
N HIS A 107 -4.04 -17.35 -5.39
CA HIS A 107 -5.25 -17.55 -6.20
C HIS A 107 -6.16 -16.32 -6.24
N HIS A 108 -5.83 -15.26 -5.51
CA HIS A 108 -6.62 -14.03 -5.48
C HIS A 108 -6.55 -13.30 -6.84
N GLU A 109 -7.68 -13.18 -7.53
CA GLU A 109 -7.78 -12.66 -8.90
C GLU A 109 -7.04 -11.33 -9.09
N GLY A 110 -7.28 -10.36 -8.20
CA GLY A 110 -6.64 -9.04 -8.30
C GLY A 110 -5.11 -9.09 -8.13
N VAL A 111 -4.58 -10.05 -7.38
CA VAL A 111 -3.13 -10.23 -7.19
C VAL A 111 -2.55 -10.92 -8.41
N ILE A 112 -3.24 -11.95 -8.93
CA ILE A 112 -2.78 -12.74 -10.07
C ILE A 112 -2.78 -11.93 -11.36
N ASN A 113 -3.81 -11.11 -11.59
CA ASN A 113 -3.86 -10.20 -12.73
C ASN A 113 -2.66 -9.23 -12.72
N ILE A 114 -2.29 -8.71 -11.54
CA ILE A 114 -1.10 -7.87 -11.40
C ILE A 114 0.17 -8.69 -11.62
N LEU A 115 0.30 -9.85 -10.99
CA LEU A 115 1.46 -10.73 -11.11
C LEU A 115 1.77 -11.09 -12.57
N ASN A 116 0.74 -11.37 -13.36
CA ASN A 116 0.86 -11.70 -14.77
C ASN A 116 1.18 -10.49 -15.65
N GLY A 117 0.83 -9.29 -15.20
CA GLY A 117 1.15 -8.03 -15.88
C GLY A 117 2.52 -7.44 -15.52
N LEU A 118 3.25 -8.02 -14.55
CA LEU A 118 4.56 -7.50 -14.15
C LEU A 118 5.62 -7.73 -15.25
N PRO A 119 6.52 -6.75 -15.48
CA PRO A 119 6.67 -5.49 -14.76
C PRO A 119 5.93 -4.32 -15.44
N PHE A 120 5.45 -3.35 -14.67
CA PHE A 120 4.83 -2.12 -15.21
C PHE A 120 5.13 -0.90 -14.34
N ASN A 121 5.06 0.28 -14.96
CA ASN A 121 5.29 1.54 -14.26
C ASN A 121 4.19 1.79 -13.23
N THR A 122 4.58 2.12 -12.01
CA THR A 122 3.61 2.31 -10.93
C THR A 122 4.16 3.18 -9.80
N GLU A 123 3.25 3.67 -8.98
CA GLU A 123 3.53 4.51 -7.83
C GLU A 123 2.74 3.99 -6.63
N MET A 124 3.45 3.77 -5.53
CA MET A 124 2.91 3.37 -4.23
C MET A 124 2.89 4.56 -3.27
N ILE A 125 2.18 4.42 -2.16
CA ILE A 125 2.18 5.40 -1.07
C ILE A 125 2.57 4.67 0.20
N GLY A 126 3.51 5.23 0.96
CA GLY A 126 3.94 4.65 2.22
C GLY A 126 4.30 5.67 3.28
N ILE A 127 4.48 5.17 4.49
CA ILE A 127 4.93 5.93 5.65
C ILE A 127 6.17 5.24 6.18
N LYS A 128 7.26 5.97 6.36
CA LYS A 128 8.47 5.47 7.01
C LYS A 128 8.37 5.71 8.52
N ARG A 129 8.54 4.66 9.32
CA ARG A 129 8.59 4.77 10.78
C ARG A 129 10.01 5.09 11.22
N LYS A 130 10.21 6.10 12.07
CA LYS A 130 11.55 6.42 12.60
C LYS A 130 12.04 5.51 13.72
N ASP A 131 11.16 4.73 14.35
CA ASP A 131 11.56 3.79 15.41
C ASP A 131 12.32 2.56 14.89
N SER A 132 11.99 2.13 13.68
CA SER A 132 12.41 0.87 13.08
C SER A 132 12.99 1.03 11.68
N GLU A 133 12.92 2.25 11.13
CA GLU A 133 13.28 2.60 9.75
C GLU A 133 12.50 1.82 8.67
N LYS A 134 11.49 1.03 9.07
CA LYS A 134 10.63 0.26 8.17
C LYS A 134 9.60 1.16 7.51
N ILE A 135 9.17 0.75 6.31
CA ILE A 135 8.14 1.45 5.55
C ILE A 135 6.84 0.65 5.64
N ILE A 136 5.78 1.33 6.03
CA ILE A 136 4.40 0.83 6.00
C ILE A 136 3.79 1.20 4.66
N LEU A 137 3.20 0.23 3.98
CA LEU A 137 2.51 0.48 2.73
C LEU A 137 1.08 0.97 3.00
N ILE A 138 0.75 2.18 2.56
CA ILE A 138 -0.59 2.78 2.67
C ILE A 138 -1.41 2.50 1.40
N GLU A 139 -0.76 2.44 0.24
CA GLU A 139 -1.39 2.14 -1.03
C GLU A 139 -0.45 1.27 -1.87
N GLY A 140 -1.00 0.22 -2.48
CA GLY A 140 -0.27 -0.68 -3.36
C GLY A 140 -0.23 -2.13 -2.89
N HIS A 141 -1.03 -2.55 -1.90
CA HIS A 141 -0.90 -3.88 -1.27
C HIS A 141 -1.00 -5.05 -2.26
N HIS A 142 -1.97 -5.07 -3.18
CA HIS A 142 -2.02 -6.14 -4.19
C HIS A 142 -0.76 -6.15 -5.07
N ARG A 143 -0.18 -4.99 -5.38
CA ARG A 143 1.09 -4.88 -6.13
C ARG A 143 2.27 -5.39 -5.32
N ALA A 144 2.35 -5.04 -4.04
CA ALA A 144 3.39 -5.53 -3.14
C ALA A 144 3.32 -7.04 -2.95
N VAL A 145 2.12 -7.60 -2.78
CA VAL A 145 1.90 -9.05 -2.73
C VAL A 145 2.33 -9.71 -4.04
N ALA A 146 1.91 -9.18 -5.19
CA ALA A 146 2.29 -9.72 -6.49
C ALA A 146 3.82 -9.71 -6.72
N ILE A 147 4.49 -8.60 -6.39
CA ILE A 147 5.96 -8.50 -6.50
C ILE A 147 6.65 -9.50 -5.55
N THR A 148 6.13 -9.65 -4.33
CA THR A 148 6.68 -10.59 -3.35
C THR A 148 6.46 -12.04 -3.78
N LEU A 149 5.26 -12.39 -4.25
CA LEU A 149 4.96 -13.70 -4.83
C LEU A 149 5.87 -14.02 -6.01
N ALA A 150 6.09 -13.07 -6.93
CA ALA A 150 7.00 -13.25 -8.04
C ALA A 150 8.42 -13.61 -7.59
N LYS A 151 8.92 -12.96 -6.53
CA LYS A 151 10.22 -13.27 -5.94
C LYS A 151 10.25 -14.66 -5.31
N LEU A 152 9.26 -15.01 -4.49
CA LEU A 152 9.17 -16.31 -3.81
C LEU A 152 9.04 -17.47 -4.80
N GLN A 153 8.25 -17.29 -5.86
CA GLN A 153 8.09 -18.24 -6.97
C GLN A 153 9.27 -18.25 -7.95
N LYS A 154 10.34 -17.47 -7.67
CA LYS A 154 11.54 -17.36 -8.51
C LYS A 154 11.24 -16.98 -9.97
N LYS A 155 10.18 -16.18 -10.20
CA LYS A 155 9.85 -15.71 -11.55
C LYS A 155 10.93 -14.75 -12.09
N PRO A 156 11.43 -14.96 -13.32
CA PRO A 156 12.46 -14.12 -13.92
C PRO A 156 11.87 -12.81 -14.46
N ILE A 157 11.48 -11.89 -13.56
CA ILE A 157 11.00 -10.55 -13.92
C ILE A 157 12.16 -9.55 -13.96
N GLU A 158 12.29 -8.81 -15.06
CA GLU A 158 13.34 -7.81 -15.30
C GLU A 158 12.81 -6.39 -15.05
N TYR A 159 13.27 -5.72 -13.98
CA TYR A 159 12.77 -4.41 -13.57
C TYR A 159 13.62 -3.22 -14.05
N SER A 160 14.76 -3.44 -14.69
CA SER A 160 15.71 -2.35 -15.06
C SER A 160 15.09 -1.20 -15.86
N LYS A 161 14.13 -1.50 -16.75
CA LYS A 161 13.42 -0.50 -17.56
C LYS A 161 12.11 0.00 -16.95
N THR A 162 11.73 -0.51 -15.79
CA THR A 162 10.47 -0.19 -15.14
C THR A 162 10.65 0.87 -14.07
N ARG A 163 9.77 1.87 -14.06
CA ARG A 163 9.72 2.90 -13.03
C ARG A 163 8.68 2.51 -11.98
N ILE A 164 9.16 1.89 -10.90
CA ILE A 164 8.39 1.69 -9.68
C ILE A 164 8.83 2.75 -8.68
N THR A 165 7.87 3.53 -8.21
CA THR A 165 8.10 4.64 -7.28
C THR A 165 7.25 4.53 -6.04
N ILE A 166 7.64 5.24 -4.99
CA ILE A 166 6.87 5.37 -3.77
C ILE A 166 6.93 6.80 -3.25
N ALA A 167 5.77 7.37 -2.96
CA ALA A 167 5.67 8.59 -2.19
C ALA A 167 5.76 8.24 -0.71
N LEU A 168 6.68 8.88 0.00
CA LEU A 168 6.95 8.64 1.41
C LEU A 168 6.82 9.93 2.22
N THR A 169 6.28 9.76 3.42
CA THR A 169 6.41 10.68 4.54
C THR A 169 6.94 9.89 5.73
N ASP A 170 7.54 10.60 6.67
CA ASP A 170 7.91 10.01 7.96
C ASP A 170 6.75 10.11 8.96
N ILE A 171 6.74 9.18 9.92
CA ILE A 171 6.09 9.33 11.23
C ILE A 171 7.16 9.22 12.31
N ASP A 172 7.09 10.15 13.28
CA ASP A 172 7.97 10.14 14.44
C ASP A 172 7.58 9.04 15.44
N ILE A 173 8.48 8.74 16.38
CA ILE A 173 8.31 7.64 17.34
C ILE A 173 7.08 7.85 18.23
N ASP A 174 6.81 9.10 18.59
CA ASP A 174 5.66 9.53 19.39
C ASP A 174 4.33 9.55 18.61
N GLU A 175 4.37 9.40 17.28
CA GLU A 175 3.17 9.35 16.44
C GLU A 175 2.71 7.93 16.10
N ILE A 176 3.46 6.89 16.49
CA ILE A 176 3.24 5.50 16.00
C ILE A 176 1.84 4.97 16.34
N GLU A 177 1.25 5.41 17.45
CA GLU A 177 -0.12 5.04 17.85
C GLU A 177 -1.17 5.38 16.78
N ILE A 178 -0.86 6.29 15.83
CA ILE A 178 -1.73 6.60 14.69
C ILE A 178 -2.05 5.36 13.87
N LEU A 179 -1.15 4.37 13.82
CA LEU A 179 -1.35 3.13 13.08
C LEU A 179 -2.42 2.24 13.72
N ASP A 180 -2.46 2.19 15.05
CA ASP A 180 -3.48 1.45 15.78
C ASP A 180 -4.83 2.15 15.64
N LYS A 181 -4.85 3.49 15.72
CA LYS A 181 -6.06 4.30 15.46
C LYS A 181 -6.59 4.09 14.05
N MET A 182 -5.72 4.10 13.04
CA MET A 182 -6.08 3.81 11.65
C MET A 182 -6.70 2.41 11.51
N LEU A 183 -6.11 1.41 12.16
CA LEU A 183 -6.59 0.04 12.11
C LEU A 183 -7.95 -0.12 12.79
N GLU A 184 -8.13 0.50 13.96
CA GLU A 184 -9.38 0.50 14.72
C GLU A 184 -10.51 1.21 13.99
N GLN A 185 -10.25 2.42 13.50
CA GLN A 185 -11.24 3.22 12.75
C GLN A 185 -11.56 2.60 11.40
N GLY A 186 -10.58 1.93 10.78
CA GLY A 186 -10.72 1.37 9.45
C GLY A 186 -11.03 2.43 8.39
N SER A 187 -11.62 2.00 7.28
CA SER A 187 -11.88 2.88 6.12
C SER A 187 -13.34 2.88 5.68
N THR A 188 -14.23 2.25 6.45
CA THR A 188 -15.67 2.23 6.17
C THR A 188 -16.26 3.58 6.59
N ASN A 189 -17.31 4.04 5.92
CA ASN A 189 -18.01 5.26 6.31
C ASN A 189 -18.57 5.09 7.73
N PRO A 190 -18.17 5.93 8.70
CA PRO A 190 -18.62 5.79 10.09
C PRO A 190 -20.10 6.12 10.31
N ASN A 191 -20.77 6.69 9.29
CA ASN A 191 -22.18 7.09 9.36
C ASN A 191 -23.13 6.07 8.70
N VAL A 192 -22.64 4.87 8.35
CA VAL A 192 -23.40 3.78 7.70
C VAL A 192 -23.48 2.58 8.62
#